data_AF-A0A5Y5P0N4-F1
#
_entry.id   AF-A0A5Y5P0N4-F1
#
_cell.length_a   1.000
_cell.length_b   1.000
_cell.length_c   1.000
_cell.angle_alpha   90.00
_cell.angle_beta   90.00
_cell.angle_gamma   90.00
#
_symmetry.space_group_name_H-M   'P 1'
#
loop_
_entity.id
_entity.type
_entity.pdbx_description
1 polymer ?
#
loop_
_entity_poly.entity_id
_entity_poly.type
_entity_poly.pdbx_seq_one_letter_code
_entity_poly.pdbx_strand_id
1 'polypeptide(L)'
;MEGIQTMFAKFIDVIQTFLTEPAILIGILVGVGYALDKKTPIKIITGMISAMVGLMMVLFGGFQFSATFKPVAEAVSKAYGVHGYLMDSYAMKAATQIALGDNFGYVGYVFVLAFFTNLLLVLFGRYTGAKGIFLTGNTGVSHSQAVLWLIVFWLGFGWVQSIVIAGVLTGVFWAFSTTLIVKPIAKVTNNAGFTIAHNQMLGLWFFSKFAHKFGDPEKHDAENLKLPGWLAIFNHNVTAIAIVMTLFVGGFLLATGIDNVQLMAKGKPWYIYIINLGLQFSMYMVILLQGVRMMVGEINGSFKGWQDRFIPNAIPAVDVAALLPFSPNAATLGFVFCTFGTIFSMGILLLIHSPIMVLPGFVPLFFSGGPIGVLANRMGGYRSVIICTFLLGIIQTFGTVWAIPLTGLAKEGVGWTGIFDWATLWPAICELLKFIASTFHLGPYSI
;
A
#
# COMPACT_ATOMS: atom_id res chain seq x y z
N MET A 1 -30.87 25.42 14.04
CA MET A 1 -29.77 24.45 14.22
C MET A 1 -29.57 23.55 13.00
N GLU A 2 -30.64 23.06 12.34
CA GLU A 2 -30.54 22.25 11.11
C GLU A 2 -29.77 22.89 9.94
N GLY A 3 -29.91 24.21 9.72
CA GLY A 3 -29.18 24.90 8.64
C GLY A 3 -27.65 24.91 8.81
N ILE A 4 -27.17 25.02 10.05
CA ILE A 4 -25.74 25.01 10.37
C ILE A 4 -25.17 23.60 10.29
N GLN A 5 -25.92 22.60 10.79
CA GLN A 5 -25.54 21.18 10.66
C GLN A 5 -25.50 20.75 9.19
N THR A 6 -26.46 21.18 8.38
CA THR A 6 -26.47 20.90 6.93
C THR A 6 -25.31 21.58 6.20
N MET A 7 -24.98 22.84 6.55
CA MET A 7 -23.79 23.51 5.98
C MET A 7 -22.49 22.84 6.41
N PHE A 8 -22.36 22.43 7.67
CA PHE A 8 -21.17 21.74 8.17
C PHE A 8 -21.02 20.36 7.51
N ALA A 9 -22.10 19.61 7.37
CA ALA A 9 -22.10 18.33 6.64
C ALA A 9 -21.69 18.51 5.18
N LYS A 10 -22.24 19.52 4.48
CA LYS A 10 -21.82 19.85 3.10
C LYS A 10 -20.36 20.29 3.02
N PHE A 11 -19.87 21.05 3.99
CA PHE A 11 -18.47 21.48 4.04
C PHE A 11 -17.53 20.28 4.24
N ILE A 12 -17.88 19.35 5.13
CA ILE A 12 -17.14 18.11 5.34
C ILE A 12 -17.18 17.25 4.07
N ASP A 13 -18.33 17.13 3.42
CA ASP A 13 -18.47 16.36 2.17
C ASP A 13 -17.59 16.93 1.04
N VAL A 14 -17.54 18.26 0.90
CA VAL A 14 -16.63 18.94 -0.05
C VAL A 14 -15.16 18.69 0.30
N ILE A 15 -14.78 18.83 1.58
CA ILE A 15 -13.41 18.57 2.02
C ILE A 15 -13.06 17.10 1.79
N GLN A 16 -13.94 16.18 2.15
CA GLN A 16 -13.71 14.75 2.01
C GLN A 16 -13.54 14.41 0.54
N THR A 17 -14.47 14.82 -0.32
CA THR A 17 -14.39 14.62 -1.78
C THR A 17 -13.06 15.12 -2.32
N PHE A 18 -12.66 16.32 -1.91
CA PHE A 18 -11.40 16.92 -2.34
C PHE A 18 -10.17 16.18 -1.82
N LEU A 19 -10.14 15.81 -0.54
CA LEU A 19 -9.02 15.11 0.07
C LEU A 19 -8.90 13.65 -0.42
N THR A 20 -9.99 13.08 -0.93
CA THR A 20 -10.00 11.73 -1.50
C THR A 20 -9.55 11.67 -2.96
N GLU A 21 -9.26 12.80 -3.59
CA GLU A 21 -8.72 12.90 -4.96
C GLU A 21 -7.21 13.19 -4.93
N PRO A 22 -6.34 12.16 -4.90
CA PRO A 22 -4.91 12.35 -4.63
C PRO A 22 -4.21 13.18 -5.71
N ALA A 23 -4.68 13.06 -6.96
CA ALA A 23 -4.12 13.80 -8.09
C ALA A 23 -4.34 15.30 -7.91
N ILE A 24 -5.56 15.70 -7.56
CA ILE A 24 -5.94 17.09 -7.34
C ILE A 24 -5.12 17.67 -6.18
N LEU A 25 -5.03 16.93 -5.07
CA LEU A 25 -4.24 17.34 -3.90
C LEU A 25 -2.77 17.60 -4.25
N ILE A 26 -2.12 16.65 -4.92
CA ILE A 26 -0.71 16.81 -5.31
C ILE A 26 -0.54 17.98 -6.28
N GLY A 27 -1.46 18.16 -7.23
CA GLY A 27 -1.42 19.29 -8.15
C GLY A 27 -1.49 20.63 -7.44
N ILE A 28 -2.43 20.80 -6.52
CA ILE A 28 -2.58 22.06 -5.76
C ILE A 28 -1.38 22.28 -4.87
N LEU A 29 -0.87 21.23 -4.22
CA LEU A 29 0.36 21.32 -3.43
C LEU A 29 1.52 21.84 -4.29
N VAL A 30 1.72 21.26 -5.47
CA VAL A 30 2.77 21.69 -6.41
C VAL A 30 2.55 23.12 -6.89
N GLY A 31 1.32 23.47 -7.27
CA GLY A 31 0.97 24.81 -7.75
C GLY A 31 1.20 25.88 -6.68
N VAL A 32 0.72 25.65 -5.46
CA VAL A 32 0.96 26.55 -4.33
C VAL A 32 2.45 26.64 -4.02
N GLY A 33 3.18 25.52 -4.01
CA GLY A 33 4.63 25.52 -3.79
C GLY A 33 5.38 26.43 -4.78
N TYR A 34 5.04 26.34 -6.07
CA TYR A 34 5.61 27.23 -7.08
C TYR A 34 5.16 28.69 -6.95
N ALA A 35 3.92 28.94 -6.54
CA ALA A 35 3.45 30.30 -6.26
C ALA A 35 4.22 30.92 -5.09
N LEU A 36 4.50 30.14 -4.05
CA LEU A 36 5.29 30.57 -2.89
C LEU A 36 6.75 30.85 -3.24
N ASP A 37 7.34 30.08 -4.16
CA ASP A 37 8.66 30.32 -4.76
C ASP A 37 8.63 31.38 -5.88
N LYS A 38 7.52 32.12 -6.02
CA LYS A 38 7.33 33.24 -6.97
C LYS A 38 7.65 32.85 -8.43
N LYS A 39 7.34 31.63 -8.85
CA LYS A 39 7.47 31.21 -10.25
C LYS A 39 6.44 31.92 -11.14
N THR A 40 6.68 31.90 -12.44
CA THR A 40 5.75 32.46 -13.43
C THR A 40 4.41 31.72 -13.41
N PRO A 41 3.28 32.38 -13.71
CA PRO A 41 1.96 31.73 -13.80
C PRO A 41 1.96 30.51 -14.72
N ILE A 42 2.72 30.57 -15.82
CA ILE A 42 2.89 29.46 -16.76
C ILE A 42 3.54 28.25 -16.05
N LYS A 43 4.61 28.46 -15.28
CA LYS A 43 5.27 27.36 -14.55
C LYS A 43 4.37 26.78 -13.44
N ILE A 44 3.61 27.63 -12.76
CA ILE A 44 2.66 27.19 -11.73
C ILE A 44 1.62 26.23 -12.34
N ILE A 45 0.97 26.64 -13.43
CA ILE A 45 -0.07 25.84 -14.09
C ILE A 45 0.52 24.57 -14.70
N THR A 46 1.62 24.69 -15.46
CA THR A 46 2.25 23.53 -16.12
C THR A 46 2.78 22.52 -15.12
N GLY A 47 3.39 22.96 -14.02
CA GLY A 47 3.87 22.08 -12.95
C GLY A 47 2.73 21.39 -12.20
N MET A 48 1.67 22.14 -11.87
CA MET A 48 0.46 21.58 -11.26
C MET A 48 -0.15 20.47 -12.12
N ILE A 49 -0.41 20.75 -13.41
CA ILE A 49 -1.02 19.77 -14.32
C ILE A 49 -0.10 18.56 -14.53
N SER A 50 1.20 18.77 -14.71
CA SER A 50 2.16 17.68 -14.91
C SER A 50 2.23 16.75 -13.69
N ALA A 51 2.19 17.31 -12.47
CA ALA A 51 2.13 16.51 -11.25
C ALA A 51 0.82 15.70 -11.14
N MET A 52 -0.32 16.32 -11.48
CA MET A 52 -1.63 15.64 -11.53
C MET A 52 -1.60 14.46 -12.51
N VAL A 53 -1.20 14.72 -13.76
CA VAL A 53 -1.12 13.70 -14.82
C VAL A 53 -0.13 12.60 -14.45
N GLY A 54 1.05 12.96 -13.93
CA GLY A 54 2.05 12.02 -13.46
C GLY A 54 1.49 11.07 -12.40
N LEU A 55 0.79 11.59 -11.39
CA LEU A 55 0.16 10.74 -10.38
C LEU A 55 -0.98 9.89 -10.96
N MET A 56 -1.83 10.45 -11.84
CA MET A 56 -2.90 9.68 -12.49
C MET A 56 -2.34 8.48 -13.28
N MET A 57 -1.19 8.63 -13.94
CA MET A 57 -0.51 7.52 -14.61
C MET A 57 -0.04 6.45 -13.59
N VAL A 58 0.48 6.88 -12.43
CA VAL A 58 0.87 5.97 -11.35
C VAL A 58 -0.35 5.19 -10.82
N LEU A 59 -1.44 5.88 -10.53
CA LEU A 59 -2.67 5.26 -10.04
C LEU A 59 -3.30 4.33 -11.09
N PHE A 60 -3.32 4.74 -12.36
CA PHE A 60 -3.82 3.92 -13.45
C PHE A 60 -3.01 2.63 -13.58
N GLY A 61 -1.67 2.73 -13.68
CA GLY A 61 -0.81 1.54 -13.77
C GLY A 61 -1.00 0.60 -12.58
N GLY A 62 -1.07 1.15 -11.36
CA GLY A 62 -1.33 0.40 -10.14
C GLY A 62 -2.66 -0.35 -10.15
N PHE A 63 -3.75 0.32 -10.55
CA PHE A 63 -5.07 -0.28 -10.65
C PHE A 63 -5.11 -1.42 -11.68
N GLN A 64 -4.48 -1.23 -12.85
CA GLN A 64 -4.47 -2.23 -13.91
C GLN A 64 -3.83 -3.56 -13.48
N PHE A 65 -2.79 -3.54 -12.64
CA PHE A 65 -2.25 -4.77 -12.06
C PHE A 65 -3.33 -5.53 -11.27
N SER A 66 -4.04 -4.83 -10.39
CA SER A 66 -5.07 -5.45 -9.56
C SER A 66 -6.21 -6.01 -10.41
N ALA A 67 -6.69 -5.25 -11.41
CA ALA A 67 -7.76 -5.66 -12.31
C ALA A 67 -7.40 -6.91 -13.14
N THR A 68 -6.15 -7.01 -13.58
CA THR A 68 -5.68 -8.12 -14.43
C THR A 68 -5.33 -9.37 -13.64
N PHE A 69 -4.70 -9.24 -12.46
CA PHE A 69 -4.14 -10.38 -11.73
C PHE A 69 -4.96 -10.85 -10.52
N LYS A 70 -5.92 -10.07 -10.03
CA LYS A 70 -6.88 -10.56 -9.03
C LYS A 70 -7.68 -11.79 -9.52
N PRO A 71 -8.23 -11.81 -10.75
CA PRO A 71 -8.90 -13.01 -11.27
C PRO A 71 -7.98 -14.24 -11.38
N VAL A 72 -6.68 -14.02 -11.61
CA VAL A 72 -5.68 -15.09 -11.63
C VAL A 72 -5.50 -15.70 -10.23
N ALA A 73 -5.34 -14.87 -9.20
CA ALA A 73 -5.21 -15.33 -7.82
C ALA A 73 -6.48 -16.07 -7.34
N GLU A 74 -7.66 -15.57 -7.72
CA GLU A 74 -8.95 -16.21 -7.43
C GLU A 74 -9.10 -17.56 -8.13
N ALA A 75 -8.70 -17.65 -9.40
CA ALA A 75 -8.75 -18.91 -10.16
C ALA A 75 -7.87 -20.00 -9.53
N VAL A 76 -6.66 -19.64 -9.11
CA VAL A 76 -5.75 -20.55 -8.39
C VAL A 76 -6.37 -21.02 -7.08
N SER A 77 -6.90 -20.09 -6.27
CA SER A 77 -7.53 -20.43 -4.98
C SER A 77 -8.72 -21.38 -5.17
N LYS A 78 -9.55 -21.13 -6.19
CA LYS A 78 -10.71 -21.98 -6.52
C LYS A 78 -10.29 -23.37 -7.01
N ALA A 79 -9.26 -23.46 -7.86
CA ALA A 79 -8.80 -24.72 -8.44
C ALA A 79 -8.28 -25.71 -7.37
N TYR A 80 -7.64 -25.19 -6.32
CA TYR A 80 -7.12 -26.02 -5.22
C TYR A 80 -8.13 -26.22 -4.07
N GLY A 81 -9.36 -25.74 -4.20
CA GLY A 81 -10.40 -25.91 -3.18
C GLY A 81 -10.06 -25.28 -1.82
N VAL A 82 -9.17 -24.28 -1.82
CA VAL A 82 -8.71 -23.65 -0.58
C VAL A 82 -9.76 -22.62 -0.16
N HIS A 83 -10.50 -22.92 0.89
CA HIS A 83 -11.41 -21.98 1.54
C HIS A 83 -10.70 -21.26 2.68
N GLY A 84 -10.77 -19.94 2.71
CA GLY A 84 -10.06 -19.15 3.70
C GLY A 84 -10.33 -17.66 3.58
N TYR A 85 -9.71 -16.89 4.46
CA TYR A 85 -9.81 -15.44 4.50
C TYR A 85 -8.91 -14.83 3.45
N LEU A 86 -9.46 -13.92 2.64
CA LEU A 86 -8.68 -13.25 1.61
C LEU A 86 -7.76 -12.20 2.23
N MET A 87 -6.46 -12.29 1.94
CA MET A 87 -5.50 -11.26 2.25
C MET A 87 -5.60 -10.14 1.20
N ASP A 88 -6.51 -9.18 1.37
CA ASP A 88 -6.75 -8.13 0.38
C ASP A 88 -7.32 -6.83 1.00
N SER A 89 -6.87 -5.68 0.51
CA SER A 89 -7.29 -4.38 1.05
C SER A 89 -8.75 -4.05 0.71
N TYR A 90 -9.26 -4.52 -0.43
CA TYR A 90 -10.67 -4.36 -0.79
C TYR A 90 -11.56 -5.33 -0.02
N ALA A 91 -11.07 -6.53 0.30
CA ALA A 91 -11.73 -7.45 1.22
C ALA A 91 -11.92 -6.82 2.61
N MET A 92 -10.85 -6.23 3.17
CA MET A 92 -10.93 -5.47 4.41
C MET A 92 -11.97 -4.34 4.31
N LYS A 93 -11.95 -3.59 3.21
CA LYS A 93 -12.91 -2.52 2.97
C LYS A 93 -14.35 -3.02 2.97
N ALA A 94 -14.64 -4.08 2.22
CA ALA A 94 -15.96 -4.68 2.16
C ALA A 94 -16.42 -5.17 3.55
N ALA A 95 -15.56 -5.88 4.28
CA ALA A 95 -15.84 -6.36 5.63
C ALA A 95 -16.19 -5.21 6.58
N THR A 96 -15.35 -4.18 6.62
CA THR A 96 -15.58 -3.02 7.51
C THR A 96 -16.80 -2.21 7.10
N GLN A 97 -17.13 -2.16 5.80
CA GLN A 97 -18.31 -1.46 5.31
C GLN A 97 -19.60 -2.18 5.73
N ILE A 98 -19.63 -3.51 5.61
CA ILE A 98 -20.75 -4.34 6.08
C ILE A 98 -20.93 -4.15 7.60
N ALA A 99 -19.83 -4.24 8.35
CA ALA A 99 -19.84 -4.14 9.80
C ALA A 99 -20.26 -2.76 10.33
N LEU A 100 -19.92 -1.68 9.62
CA LEU A 100 -20.35 -0.31 9.96
C LEU A 100 -21.79 0.00 9.53
N GLY A 101 -22.33 -0.70 8.53
CA GLY A 101 -23.70 -0.52 8.03
C GLY A 101 -24.02 0.94 7.69
N ASP A 102 -25.17 1.43 8.17
CA ASP A 102 -25.63 2.80 7.95
C ASP A 102 -24.68 3.88 8.53
N ASN A 103 -23.79 3.49 9.45
CA ASN A 103 -22.82 4.40 10.07
C ASN A 103 -21.53 4.53 9.26
N PHE A 104 -21.44 3.91 8.08
CA PHE A 104 -20.25 4.02 7.22
C PHE A 104 -19.91 5.47 6.84
N GLY A 105 -20.90 6.37 6.79
CA GLY A 105 -20.66 7.80 6.57
C GLY A 105 -19.70 8.44 7.59
N TYR A 106 -19.56 7.85 8.79
CA TYR A 106 -18.65 8.37 9.81
C TYR A 106 -17.17 8.23 9.50
N VAL A 107 -16.82 7.36 8.54
CA VAL A 107 -15.46 7.21 8.03
C VAL A 107 -14.91 8.54 7.50
N GLY A 108 -15.76 9.37 6.91
CA GLY A 108 -15.40 10.70 6.44
C GLY A 108 -14.87 11.61 7.54
N TYR A 109 -15.56 11.66 8.68
CA TYR A 109 -15.14 12.45 9.84
C TYR A 109 -13.82 11.95 10.42
N VAL A 110 -13.63 10.62 10.50
CA VAL A 110 -12.38 10.01 10.95
C VAL A 110 -11.23 10.39 10.03
N PHE A 111 -11.43 10.31 8.72
CA PHE A 111 -10.41 10.68 7.73
C PHE A 111 -10.00 12.14 7.87
N VAL A 112 -10.96 13.05 7.93
CA VAL A 112 -10.70 14.49 8.07
C VAL A 112 -9.97 14.78 9.37
N LEU A 113 -10.42 14.21 10.49
CA LEU A 113 -9.77 14.38 11.78
C LEU A 113 -8.35 13.80 11.81
N ALA A 114 -8.13 12.64 11.18
CA ALA A 114 -6.81 12.02 11.04
C ALA A 114 -5.86 12.90 10.22
N PHE A 115 -6.35 13.47 9.12
CA PHE A 115 -5.57 14.40 8.29
C PHE A 115 -5.18 15.64 9.08
N PHE A 116 -6.13 16.27 9.80
CA PHE A 116 -5.82 17.43 10.65
C PHE A 116 -4.86 17.08 11.79
N THR A 117 -5.02 15.93 12.43
CA THR A 117 -4.10 15.46 13.47
C THR A 117 -2.69 15.29 12.90
N ASN A 118 -2.55 14.66 11.73
CA ASN A 118 -1.28 14.51 11.05
C ASN A 118 -0.66 15.88 10.72
N LEU A 119 -1.45 16.80 10.16
CA LEU A 119 -0.99 18.14 9.80
C LEU A 119 -0.52 18.93 11.04
N LEU A 120 -1.29 18.92 12.13
CA LEU A 120 -0.91 19.58 13.38
C LEU A 120 0.41 19.02 13.91
N LEU A 121 0.59 17.70 13.93
CA LEU A 121 1.84 17.09 14.37
C LEU A 121 3.03 17.52 13.51
N VAL A 122 2.87 17.64 12.19
CA VAL A 122 3.93 18.09 11.28
C VAL A 122 4.21 19.59 11.41
N LEU A 123 3.17 20.42 11.61
CA LEU A 123 3.33 21.86 11.87
C LEU A 123 4.13 22.10 13.15
N PHE A 124 3.85 21.32 14.21
CA PHE A 124 4.65 21.31 15.43
C PHE A 124 5.87 20.38 15.34
N GLY A 125 6.35 20.08 14.13
CA GLY A 125 7.48 19.18 13.84
C GLY A 125 8.78 19.52 14.56
N ARG A 126 8.96 20.77 15.01
CA ARG A 126 10.07 21.16 15.89
C ARG A 126 10.05 20.46 17.25
N TYR A 127 8.85 20.18 17.78
CA TYR A 127 8.64 19.50 19.07
C TYR A 127 8.33 18.01 18.89
N THR A 128 7.50 17.67 17.90
CA THR A 128 7.06 16.28 17.67
C THR A 128 8.06 15.45 16.89
N GLY A 129 8.95 16.08 16.13
CA GLY A 129 9.84 15.42 15.17
C GLY A 129 9.15 14.91 13.90
N ALA A 130 7.83 15.08 13.76
CA ALA A 130 7.05 14.61 12.62
C ALA A 130 7.33 15.45 11.36
N LYS A 131 7.41 14.78 10.20
CA LYS A 131 7.73 15.38 8.90
C LYS A 131 6.78 14.96 7.78
N GLY A 132 6.31 13.72 7.81
CA GLY A 132 5.50 13.16 6.72
C GLY A 132 4.03 13.59 6.79
N ILE A 133 3.51 14.12 5.66
CA ILE A 133 2.09 14.43 5.48
C ILE A 133 1.48 13.35 4.59
N PHE A 134 0.48 12.62 5.10
CA PHE A 134 -0.17 11.51 4.41
C PHE A 134 -1.14 12.02 3.34
N LEU A 135 -0.87 11.71 2.07
CA LEU A 135 -1.64 12.24 0.93
C LEU A 135 -2.33 11.14 0.09
N THR A 136 -2.31 9.88 0.53
CA THR A 136 -2.89 8.77 -0.22
C THR A 136 -4.36 8.54 0.15
N GLY A 137 -5.28 9.27 -0.49
CA GLY A 137 -6.71 9.29 -0.17
C GLY A 137 -7.38 7.91 -0.02
N ASN A 138 -7.30 7.04 -1.03
CA ASN A 138 -7.95 5.71 -1.01
C ASN A 138 -7.48 4.84 0.17
N THR A 139 -6.16 4.83 0.42
CA THR A 139 -5.58 4.09 1.56
C THR A 139 -5.94 4.76 2.87
N GLY A 140 -5.98 6.10 2.93
CA GLY A 140 -6.40 6.83 4.11
C GLY A 140 -7.85 6.56 4.50
N VAL A 141 -8.77 6.48 3.52
CA VAL A 141 -10.15 6.03 3.76
C VAL A 141 -10.17 4.60 4.27
N SER A 142 -9.34 3.73 3.68
CA SER A 142 -9.23 2.33 4.10
C SER A 142 -8.71 2.15 5.53
N HIS A 143 -7.76 2.99 5.93
CA HIS A 143 -7.28 3.08 7.31
C HIS A 143 -8.40 3.59 8.22
N SER A 144 -9.06 4.69 7.85
CA SER A 144 -10.07 5.35 8.67
C SER A 144 -11.25 4.43 9.00
N GLN A 145 -11.76 3.68 8.03
CA GLN A 145 -12.84 2.72 8.26
C GLN A 145 -12.40 1.53 9.13
N ALA A 146 -11.19 1.00 8.91
CA ALA A 146 -10.69 -0.14 9.65
C ALA A 146 -10.43 0.23 11.11
N VAL A 147 -9.80 1.39 11.37
CA VAL A 147 -9.56 1.86 12.74
C VAL A 147 -10.88 2.20 13.43
N LEU A 148 -11.82 2.87 12.75
CA LEU A 148 -13.14 3.17 13.33
C LEU A 148 -13.84 1.89 13.78
N TRP A 149 -13.88 0.87 12.90
CA TRP A 149 -14.46 -0.42 13.22
C TRP A 149 -13.78 -1.07 14.44
N LEU A 150 -12.45 -1.12 14.47
CA LEU A 150 -11.71 -1.73 15.58
C LEU A 150 -11.97 -1.04 16.92
N ILE A 151 -12.09 0.30 16.93
CA ILE A 151 -12.41 1.08 18.13
C ILE A 151 -13.84 0.78 18.61
N VAL A 152 -14.81 0.77 17.70
CA VAL A 152 -16.21 0.46 18.03
C VAL A 152 -16.34 -0.97 18.54
N PHE A 153 -15.73 -1.93 17.85
CA PHE A 153 -15.78 -3.34 18.20
C PHE A 153 -15.20 -3.60 19.59
N TRP A 154 -14.01 -3.08 19.92
CA TRP A 154 -13.38 -3.37 21.20
C TRP A 154 -13.89 -2.51 22.36
N LEU A 155 -14.09 -1.20 22.15
CA LEU A 155 -14.40 -0.29 23.26
C LEU A 155 -15.91 -0.05 23.43
N GLY A 156 -16.74 -0.34 22.42
CA GLY A 156 -18.19 -0.16 22.49
C GLY A 156 -18.65 1.28 22.77
N PHE A 157 -17.79 2.27 22.52
CA PHE A 157 -18.10 3.67 22.78
C PHE A 157 -19.10 4.24 21.76
N GLY A 158 -19.81 5.28 22.18
CA GLY A 158 -20.66 6.07 21.28
C GLY A 158 -19.89 6.65 20.09
N TRP A 159 -20.62 6.97 19.02
CA TRP A 159 -20.01 7.34 17.73
C TRP A 159 -19.09 8.56 17.81
N VAL A 160 -19.44 9.58 18.58
CA VAL A 160 -18.60 10.78 18.71
C VAL A 160 -17.24 10.43 19.32
N GLN A 161 -17.22 9.67 20.42
CA GLN A 161 -16.00 9.23 21.07
C GLN A 161 -15.18 8.33 20.14
N SER A 162 -15.83 7.38 19.47
CA SER A 162 -15.19 6.46 18.52
C SER A 162 -14.56 7.19 17.34
N ILE A 163 -15.24 8.19 16.77
CA ILE A 163 -14.71 9.03 15.69
C ILE A 163 -13.47 9.80 16.16
N VAL A 164 -13.53 10.41 17.35
CA VAL A 164 -12.42 11.20 17.89
C VAL A 164 -11.20 10.31 18.13
N ILE A 165 -11.37 9.18 18.81
CA ILE A 165 -10.28 8.25 19.12
C ILE A 165 -9.69 7.66 17.82
N ALA A 166 -10.53 7.19 16.91
CA ALA A 166 -10.08 6.62 15.64
C ALA A 166 -9.34 7.65 14.79
N GLY A 167 -9.85 8.88 14.69
CA GLY A 167 -9.22 9.95 13.92
C GLY A 167 -7.85 10.34 14.48
N VAL A 168 -7.77 10.56 15.80
CA VAL A 168 -6.49 10.90 16.45
C VAL A 168 -5.47 9.77 16.31
N LEU A 169 -5.88 8.52 16.61
CA LEU A 169 -4.98 7.36 16.51
C LEU A 169 -4.46 7.17 15.08
N THR A 170 -5.34 7.29 14.09
CA THR A 170 -4.99 7.19 12.66
C THR A 170 -4.04 8.32 12.24
N GLY A 171 -4.30 9.56 12.66
CA GLY A 171 -3.44 10.70 12.33
C GLY A 171 -2.06 10.64 12.98
N VAL A 172 -1.97 10.14 14.22
CA VAL A 172 -0.69 9.84 14.90
C VAL A 172 0.06 8.77 14.15
N PHE A 173 -0.60 7.67 13.79
CA PHE A 173 -0.01 6.60 12.98
C PHE A 173 0.55 7.16 11.67
N TRP A 174 -0.23 7.95 10.93
CA TRP A 174 0.21 8.58 9.69
C TRP A 174 1.44 9.46 9.88
N ALA A 175 1.41 10.37 10.85
CA ALA A 175 2.51 11.31 11.09
C ALA A 175 3.83 10.60 11.39
N PHE A 176 3.83 9.64 12.31
CA PHE A 176 5.07 9.00 12.75
C PHE A 176 5.53 7.91 11.80
N SER A 177 4.63 7.10 11.25
CA SER A 177 5.01 6.01 10.33
C SER A 177 5.61 6.54 9.03
N THR A 178 5.04 7.60 8.43
CA THR A 178 5.58 8.24 7.22
C THR A 178 6.91 8.93 7.49
N THR A 179 7.09 9.51 8.68
CA THR A 179 8.34 10.13 9.14
C THR A 179 9.44 9.11 9.38
N LEU A 180 9.10 7.95 9.97
CA LEU A 180 10.01 6.87 10.32
C LEU A 180 10.81 6.36 9.11
N ILE A 181 10.17 6.35 7.94
CA ILE A 181 10.75 5.85 6.69
C ILE A 181 11.39 6.92 5.80
N VAL A 182 11.39 8.20 6.20
CA VAL A 182 11.98 9.28 5.39
C VAL A 182 13.42 8.97 4.97
N LYS A 183 14.27 8.53 5.91
CA LYS A 183 15.68 8.22 5.62
C LYS A 183 15.84 6.98 4.71
N PRO A 184 15.20 5.83 5.02
CA PRO A 184 15.19 4.68 4.09
C PRO A 184 14.72 5.04 2.68
N ILE A 185 13.62 5.79 2.55
CA ILE A 185 13.07 6.15 1.24
C ILE A 185 13.99 7.10 0.50
N ALA A 186 14.58 8.10 1.16
CA ALA A 186 15.56 8.98 0.54
C ALA A 186 16.77 8.21 -0.04
N LYS A 187 17.21 7.12 0.59
CA LYS A 187 18.29 6.26 0.05
C LYS A 187 17.87 5.52 -1.21
N VAL A 188 16.61 5.07 -1.27
CA VAL A 188 16.03 4.38 -2.43
C VAL A 188 15.83 5.33 -3.60
N THR A 189 15.30 6.52 -3.31
CA THR A 189 14.86 7.46 -4.35
C THR A 189 15.94 8.47 -4.75
N ASN A 190 17.16 8.34 -4.22
CA ASN A 190 18.22 9.34 -4.34
C ASN A 190 17.74 10.75 -3.94
N ASN A 191 17.06 10.81 -2.79
CA ASN A 191 16.53 12.01 -2.16
C ASN A 191 15.51 12.77 -3.03
N ALA A 192 14.57 12.05 -3.64
CA ALA A 192 13.53 12.58 -4.52
C ALA A 192 12.46 13.45 -3.82
N GLY A 193 12.69 13.89 -2.58
CA GLY A 193 11.83 14.87 -1.91
C GLY A 193 10.48 14.35 -1.39
N PHE A 194 10.22 13.05 -1.44
CA PHE A 194 8.98 12.44 -0.91
C PHE A 194 9.26 11.22 -0.01
N THR A 195 8.26 10.83 0.78
CA THR A 195 8.20 9.60 1.57
C THR A 195 6.94 8.81 1.20
N ILE A 196 6.67 7.67 1.87
CA ILE A 196 5.53 6.80 1.52
C ILE A 196 4.40 6.86 2.56
N ALA A 197 3.17 6.94 2.06
CA ALA A 197 1.91 6.84 2.79
C ALA A 197 1.10 5.66 2.23
N HIS A 198 1.21 4.50 2.87
CA HIS A 198 0.51 3.29 2.45
C HIS A 198 0.23 2.34 3.63
N ASN A 199 0.29 1.02 3.43
CA ASN A 199 -0.07 -0.01 4.40
C ASN A 199 1.15 -0.72 5.04
N GLN A 200 2.38 -0.36 4.65
CA GLN A 200 3.62 -1.05 5.04
C GLN A 200 4.76 -0.07 5.40
N MET A 201 4.47 1.05 6.06
CA MET A 201 5.52 1.98 6.48
C MET A 201 6.42 1.36 7.54
N LEU A 202 5.86 0.67 8.54
CA LEU A 202 6.68 -0.06 9.50
C LEU A 202 7.39 -1.22 8.83
N GLY A 203 6.77 -1.90 7.87
CA GLY A 203 7.43 -2.93 7.06
C GLY A 203 8.65 -2.40 6.32
N LEU A 204 8.52 -1.27 5.62
CA LEU A 204 9.63 -0.59 4.95
C LEU A 204 10.72 -0.20 5.95
N TRP A 205 10.36 0.32 7.13
CA TRP A 205 11.34 0.61 8.17
C TRP A 205 12.03 -0.66 8.67
N PHE A 206 11.28 -1.72 8.97
CA PHE A 206 11.78 -2.97 9.51
C PHE A 206 12.78 -3.60 8.56
N PHE A 207 12.41 -3.83 7.30
CA PHE A 207 13.32 -4.40 6.31
C PHE A 207 14.51 -3.48 6.01
N SER A 208 14.36 -2.16 6.15
CA SER A 208 15.49 -1.24 6.01
C SER A 208 16.61 -1.47 7.03
N LYS A 209 16.28 -2.05 8.19
CA LYS A 209 17.24 -2.35 9.26
C LYS A 209 18.00 -3.65 9.05
N PHE A 210 17.51 -4.55 8.19
CA PHE A 210 18.09 -5.89 8.05
C PHE A 210 18.51 -6.24 6.63
N ALA A 211 17.97 -5.57 5.60
CA ALA A 211 18.25 -5.90 4.19
C ALA A 211 19.75 -5.90 3.87
N HIS A 212 20.53 -4.98 4.43
CA HIS A 212 21.98 -4.91 4.22
C HIS A 212 22.77 -6.14 4.71
N LYS A 213 22.18 -7.01 5.52
CA LYS A 213 22.85 -8.20 6.07
C LYS A 213 22.92 -9.37 5.07
N PHE A 214 22.13 -9.32 4.00
CA PHE A 214 21.92 -10.46 3.11
C PHE A 214 22.67 -10.36 1.77
N GLY A 215 23.36 -9.26 1.53
CA GLY A 215 24.16 -9.08 0.32
C GLY A 215 24.84 -7.72 0.26
N ASP A 216 25.32 -7.41 -0.94
CA ASP A 216 26.09 -6.20 -1.24
C ASP A 216 25.34 -5.43 -2.34
N PRO A 217 24.93 -4.18 -2.08
CA PRO A 217 24.09 -3.42 -2.99
C PRO A 217 24.78 -3.03 -4.30
N GLU A 218 26.10 -2.92 -4.34
CA GLU A 218 26.83 -2.54 -5.56
C GLU A 218 27.12 -3.76 -6.44
N LYS A 219 27.50 -4.88 -5.82
CA LYS A 219 27.87 -6.09 -6.55
C LYS A 219 26.67 -6.90 -7.03
N HIS A 220 25.55 -6.81 -6.32
CA HIS A 220 24.39 -7.68 -6.52
C HIS A 220 23.14 -6.89 -6.89
N ASP A 221 23.25 -5.70 -7.47
CA ASP A 221 22.09 -4.92 -7.89
C ASP A 221 21.28 -5.65 -8.98
N ALA A 222 20.00 -5.88 -8.72
CA ALA A 222 19.06 -6.53 -9.64
C ALA A 222 18.86 -5.74 -10.95
N GLU A 223 19.13 -4.44 -10.97
CA GLU A 223 19.06 -3.63 -12.19
C GLU A 223 20.34 -3.74 -13.04
N ASN A 224 21.47 -4.14 -12.44
CA ASN A 224 22.78 -4.18 -13.09
C ASN A 224 23.35 -5.60 -13.25
N LEU A 225 22.50 -6.62 -13.18
CA LEU A 225 22.88 -8.00 -13.44
C LEU A 225 23.37 -8.14 -14.89
N LYS A 226 24.66 -8.44 -15.09
CA LYS A 226 25.24 -8.72 -16.41
C LYS A 226 25.15 -10.20 -16.71
N LEU A 227 24.09 -10.63 -17.39
CA LEU A 227 23.91 -12.04 -17.77
C LEU A 227 24.62 -12.37 -19.10
N PRO A 228 25.26 -13.55 -19.24
CA PRO A 228 26.02 -13.91 -20.43
C PRO A 228 25.14 -14.40 -21.59
N GLY A 229 25.60 -14.15 -22.83
CA GLY A 229 25.00 -14.71 -24.04
C GLY A 229 23.55 -14.29 -24.26
N TRP A 230 22.67 -15.25 -24.57
CA TRP A 230 21.24 -14.99 -24.82
C TRP A 230 20.49 -14.45 -23.60
N LEU A 231 20.99 -14.68 -22.38
CA LEU A 231 20.38 -14.16 -21.15
C LEU A 231 20.52 -12.64 -21.03
N ALA A 232 21.33 -11.99 -21.86
CA ALA A 232 21.43 -10.53 -21.91
C ALA A 232 20.10 -9.83 -22.25
N ILE A 233 19.10 -10.55 -22.80
CA ILE A 233 17.75 -10.02 -23.02
C ILE A 233 17.09 -9.54 -21.71
N PHE A 234 17.46 -10.12 -20.57
CA PHE A 234 16.94 -9.74 -19.25
C PHE A 234 17.60 -8.47 -18.70
N ASN A 235 18.63 -7.93 -19.36
CA ASN A 235 19.18 -6.62 -19.02
C ASN A 235 18.26 -5.48 -19.48
N HIS A 236 17.30 -5.77 -20.37
CA HIS A 236 16.29 -4.81 -20.79
C HIS A 236 15.02 -4.99 -19.95
N ASN A 237 14.78 -4.09 -19.00
CA ASN A 237 13.73 -4.23 -17.98
C ASN A 237 12.34 -4.55 -18.57
N VAL A 238 11.95 -3.92 -19.67
CA VAL A 238 10.64 -4.20 -20.33
C VAL A 238 10.56 -5.67 -20.77
N THR A 239 11.63 -6.18 -21.36
CA THR A 239 11.71 -7.55 -21.87
C THR A 239 11.81 -8.55 -20.71
N ALA A 240 12.66 -8.24 -19.73
CA ALA A 240 12.86 -9.05 -18.54
C ALA A 240 11.56 -9.28 -17.78
N ILE A 241 10.84 -8.19 -17.47
CA ILE A 241 9.58 -8.24 -16.74
C ILE A 241 8.54 -9.02 -17.52
N ALA A 242 8.41 -8.78 -18.83
CA ALA A 242 7.44 -9.50 -19.66
C ALA A 242 7.68 -11.01 -19.65
N ILE A 243 8.93 -11.45 -19.84
CA ILE A 243 9.29 -12.87 -19.86
C ILE A 243 9.10 -13.50 -18.47
N VAL A 244 9.66 -12.87 -17.42
CA VAL A 244 9.57 -13.39 -16.04
C VAL A 244 8.10 -13.54 -15.63
N MET A 245 7.26 -12.54 -15.91
CA MET A 245 5.86 -12.57 -15.54
C MET A 245 5.03 -13.54 -16.38
N THR A 246 5.35 -13.71 -17.66
CA THR A 246 4.73 -14.74 -18.51
C THR A 246 5.00 -16.13 -17.94
N LEU A 247 6.26 -16.42 -17.59
CA LEU A 247 6.65 -17.71 -17.03
C LEU A 247 6.06 -17.93 -15.64
N PHE A 248 6.11 -16.91 -14.79
CA PHE A 248 5.60 -16.99 -13.43
C PHE A 248 4.08 -17.19 -13.40
N VAL A 249 3.32 -16.28 -13.99
CA VAL A 249 1.84 -16.37 -14.01
C VAL A 249 1.39 -17.57 -14.84
N GLY A 250 2.08 -17.86 -15.95
CA GLY A 250 1.83 -19.04 -16.76
C GLY A 250 2.00 -20.33 -15.98
N GLY A 251 3.08 -20.47 -15.21
CA GLY A 251 3.30 -21.64 -14.35
C GLY A 251 2.18 -21.82 -13.33
N PHE A 252 1.76 -20.75 -12.66
CA PHE A 252 0.64 -20.80 -11.71
C PHE A 252 -0.70 -21.16 -12.37
N LEU A 253 -1.01 -20.54 -13.50
CA LEU A 253 -2.25 -20.82 -14.23
C LEU A 253 -2.28 -22.25 -14.79
N LEU A 254 -1.18 -22.70 -15.38
CA LEU A 254 -1.08 -24.07 -15.91
C LEU A 254 -1.19 -25.13 -14.81
N ALA A 255 -0.75 -24.83 -13.60
CA ALA A 255 -0.94 -25.70 -12.44
C ALA A 255 -2.42 -25.89 -12.06
N THR A 256 -3.30 -24.96 -12.47
CA THR A 256 -4.77 -25.11 -12.34
C THR A 256 -5.40 -26.01 -13.41
N GLY A 257 -4.64 -26.44 -14.42
CA GLY A 257 -5.12 -27.24 -15.56
C GLY A 257 -5.42 -26.39 -16.80
N ILE A 258 -5.04 -26.90 -17.98
CA ILE A 258 -5.14 -26.16 -19.27
C ILE A 258 -6.58 -25.73 -19.58
N ASP A 259 -7.57 -26.58 -19.30
CA ASP A 259 -8.98 -26.26 -19.56
C ASP A 259 -9.45 -25.03 -18.76
N ASN A 260 -9.01 -24.90 -17.51
CA ASN A 260 -9.32 -23.73 -16.68
C ASN A 260 -8.71 -22.46 -17.27
N VAL A 261 -7.45 -22.53 -17.73
CA VAL A 261 -6.79 -21.40 -18.40
C VAL A 261 -7.49 -21.05 -19.73
N GLN A 262 -7.93 -22.06 -20.47
CA GLN A 262 -8.62 -21.89 -21.74
C GLN A 262 -9.99 -21.21 -21.57
N LEU A 263 -10.70 -21.49 -20.48
CA LEU A 263 -11.93 -20.77 -20.10
C LEU A 263 -11.63 -19.30 -19.75
N MET A 264 -10.57 -19.04 -18.99
CA MET A 264 -10.14 -17.68 -18.65
C MET A 264 -9.70 -16.86 -19.87
N ALA A 265 -9.19 -17.54 -20.91
CA ALA A 265 -8.75 -16.92 -22.15
C ALA A 265 -9.89 -16.36 -23.02
N LYS A 266 -11.17 -16.61 -22.68
CA LYS A 266 -12.37 -16.03 -23.32
C LYS A 266 -12.33 -16.07 -24.85
N GLY A 267 -12.02 -17.24 -25.42
CA GLY A 267 -11.99 -17.46 -26.87
C GLY A 267 -10.63 -17.24 -27.54
N LYS A 268 -9.61 -16.74 -26.80
CA LYS A 268 -8.22 -16.78 -27.27
C LYS A 268 -7.56 -18.13 -26.90
N PRO A 269 -6.55 -18.60 -27.63
CA PRO A 269 -5.75 -19.75 -27.18
C PRO A 269 -5.09 -19.48 -25.82
N TRP A 270 -5.07 -20.46 -24.93
CA TRP A 270 -4.54 -20.35 -23.56
C TRP A 270 -3.10 -19.77 -23.51
N TYR A 271 -2.24 -20.14 -24.45
CA TYR A 271 -0.85 -19.66 -24.49
C TYR A 271 -0.77 -18.18 -24.88
N ILE A 272 -1.63 -17.72 -25.79
CA ILE A 272 -1.74 -16.29 -26.15
C ILE A 272 -2.25 -15.48 -24.95
N TYR A 273 -3.18 -16.04 -24.17
CA TYR A 273 -3.65 -15.40 -22.94
C TYR A 273 -2.52 -15.23 -21.92
N ILE A 274 -1.74 -16.29 -21.65
CA ILE A 274 -0.58 -16.24 -20.74
C ILE A 274 0.46 -15.20 -21.20
N ILE A 275 0.82 -15.19 -22.50
CA ILE A 275 1.76 -14.21 -23.05
C ILE A 275 1.24 -12.78 -22.87
N ASN A 276 -0.05 -12.55 -23.13
CA ASN A 276 -0.65 -11.23 -22.94
C ASN A 276 -0.60 -10.76 -21.48
N LEU A 277 -0.79 -11.65 -20.50
CA LEU A 277 -0.68 -11.29 -19.09
C LEU A 277 0.73 -10.77 -18.75
N GLY A 278 1.78 -11.46 -19.21
CA GLY A 278 3.15 -11.00 -18.99
C GLY A 278 3.46 -9.67 -19.71
N LEU A 279 3.01 -9.52 -20.95
CA LEU A 279 3.16 -8.26 -21.70
C LEU A 279 2.43 -7.10 -21.02
N GLN A 280 1.20 -7.32 -20.55
CA GLN A 280 0.41 -6.33 -19.82
C GLN A 280 1.11 -5.90 -18.54
N PHE A 281 1.67 -6.84 -17.77
CA PHE A 281 2.43 -6.51 -16.57
C PHE A 281 3.60 -5.57 -16.86
N SER A 282 4.38 -5.88 -17.89
CA SER A 282 5.50 -5.04 -18.32
C SER A 282 5.04 -3.66 -18.80
N MET A 283 3.97 -3.61 -19.60
CA MET A 283 3.36 -2.36 -20.06
C MET A 283 2.90 -1.47 -18.90
N TYR A 284 2.24 -2.03 -17.88
CA TYR A 284 1.81 -1.28 -16.69
C TYR A 284 3.01 -0.71 -15.92
N MET A 285 4.11 -1.45 -15.80
CA MET A 285 5.36 -0.94 -15.23
C MET A 285 5.93 0.26 -16.01
N VAL A 286 5.88 0.23 -17.34
CA VAL A 286 6.31 1.36 -18.18
C VAL A 286 5.44 2.61 -17.93
N ILE A 287 4.12 2.42 -17.79
CA ILE A 287 3.20 3.53 -17.46
C ILE A 287 3.54 4.11 -16.06
N LEU A 288 3.79 3.26 -15.07
CA LEU A 288 4.23 3.70 -13.73
C LEU A 288 5.54 4.49 -13.79
N LEU A 289 6.53 3.97 -14.52
CA LEU A 289 7.84 4.62 -14.71
C LEU A 289 7.69 6.04 -15.26
N GLN A 290 6.86 6.22 -16.28
CA GLN A 290 6.62 7.52 -16.87
C GLN A 290 5.88 8.46 -15.92
N GLY A 291 4.86 7.94 -15.21
CA GLY A 291 4.10 8.72 -14.22
C GLY A 291 4.96 9.24 -13.08
N VAL A 292 5.79 8.39 -12.48
CA VAL A 292 6.68 8.78 -11.37
C VAL A 292 7.69 9.82 -11.82
N ARG A 293 8.32 9.66 -12.98
CA ARG A 293 9.30 10.64 -13.50
C ARG A 293 8.66 12.02 -13.67
N MET A 294 7.45 12.07 -14.23
CA MET A 294 6.70 13.31 -14.44
C MET A 294 6.33 13.98 -13.11
N MET A 295 5.82 13.19 -12.16
CA MET A 295 5.40 13.69 -10.84
C MET A 295 6.57 14.18 -9.99
N VAL A 296 7.63 13.38 -9.87
CA VAL A 296 8.79 13.66 -9.00
C VAL A 296 9.53 14.93 -9.44
N GLY A 297 9.62 15.17 -10.75
CA GLY A 297 10.23 16.40 -11.27
C GLY A 297 9.55 17.67 -10.73
N GLU A 298 8.22 17.65 -10.66
CA GLU A 298 7.44 18.80 -10.20
C GLU A 298 7.33 18.91 -8.67
N ILE A 299 7.30 17.78 -7.97
CA ILE A 299 7.37 17.75 -6.50
C ILE A 299 8.69 18.38 -6.03
N ASN A 300 9.83 17.94 -6.57
CA ASN A 300 11.13 18.49 -6.16
C ASN A 300 11.25 20.00 -6.39
N GLY A 301 10.75 20.49 -7.53
CA GLY A 301 10.80 21.92 -7.85
C GLY A 301 9.90 22.77 -6.95
N SER A 302 8.71 22.28 -6.59
CA SER A 302 7.71 23.06 -5.86
C SER A 302 7.91 23.08 -4.33
N PHE A 303 8.55 22.05 -3.77
CA PHE A 303 8.69 21.93 -2.30
C PHE A 303 9.58 22.98 -1.67
N LYS A 304 10.49 23.58 -2.44
CA LYS A 304 11.29 24.71 -1.97
C LYS A 304 10.42 25.85 -1.42
N GLY A 305 9.36 26.23 -2.14
CA GLY A 305 8.48 27.33 -1.73
C GLY A 305 7.70 27.02 -0.43
N TRP A 306 7.37 25.76 -0.19
CA TRP A 306 6.74 25.32 1.06
C TRP A 306 7.70 25.36 2.25
N GLN A 307 8.91 24.84 2.05
CA GLN A 307 9.92 24.74 3.10
C GLN A 307 10.43 26.12 3.52
N ASP A 308 10.59 27.04 2.57
CA ASP A 308 11.09 28.40 2.85
C ASP A 308 10.08 29.26 3.64
N ARG A 309 8.78 28.92 3.65
CA ARG A 309 7.73 29.80 4.20
C ARG A 309 6.88 29.21 5.32
N PHE A 310 6.37 27.98 5.16
CA PHE A 310 5.32 27.47 6.05
C PHE A 310 5.77 26.26 6.85
N ILE A 311 6.42 25.29 6.19
CA ILE A 311 6.67 23.97 6.78
C ILE A 311 8.11 23.53 6.47
N PRO A 312 9.11 24.12 7.15
CA PRO A 312 10.54 23.95 6.83
C PRO A 312 11.08 22.52 6.92
N ASN A 313 10.27 21.54 7.34
CA ASN A 313 10.64 20.14 7.43
C ASN A 313 9.57 19.17 6.90
N ALA A 314 8.49 19.66 6.29
CA ALA A 314 7.45 18.77 5.78
C ALA A 314 7.92 18.02 4.54
N ILE A 315 7.49 16.77 4.44
CA ILE A 315 7.78 15.86 3.33
C ILE A 315 6.45 15.26 2.90
N PRO A 316 6.09 15.33 1.61
CA PRO A 316 4.88 14.70 1.10
C PRO A 316 5.04 13.19 1.20
N ALA A 317 4.05 12.52 1.77
CA ALA A 317 3.97 11.07 1.77
C ALA A 317 2.96 10.62 0.71
N VAL A 318 3.43 9.94 -0.32
CA VAL A 318 2.66 9.53 -1.51
C VAL A 318 2.48 8.01 -1.58
N ASP A 319 1.74 7.53 -2.58
CA ASP A 319 1.47 6.11 -2.77
C ASP A 319 2.75 5.27 -2.93
N VAL A 320 2.73 4.03 -2.42
CA VAL A 320 3.88 3.12 -2.49
C VAL A 320 4.27 2.75 -3.92
N ALA A 321 3.33 2.77 -4.87
CA ALA A 321 3.60 2.53 -6.28
C ALA A 321 4.67 3.51 -6.83
N ALA A 322 4.84 4.69 -6.21
CA ALA A 322 5.88 5.63 -6.55
C ALA A 322 7.31 5.07 -6.39
N LEU A 323 7.51 4.02 -5.59
CA LEU A 323 8.81 3.37 -5.43
C LEU A 323 9.14 2.38 -6.55
N LEU A 324 8.14 1.74 -7.16
CA LEU A 324 8.36 0.63 -8.10
C LEU A 324 9.29 1.03 -9.27
N PRO A 325 9.14 2.25 -9.84
CA PRO A 325 10.04 2.75 -10.90
C PRO A 325 11.52 2.91 -10.53
N PHE A 326 11.87 2.97 -9.25
CA PHE A 326 13.26 3.16 -8.84
C PHE A 326 14.10 1.88 -8.92
N SER A 327 13.45 0.71 -8.95
CA SER A 327 14.11 -0.58 -9.25
C SER A 327 13.07 -1.59 -9.79
N PRO A 328 12.65 -1.46 -11.07
CA PRO A 328 11.56 -2.27 -11.64
C PRO A 328 11.81 -3.79 -11.64
N ASN A 329 13.06 -4.22 -11.84
CA ASN A 329 13.41 -5.65 -11.79
C ASN A 329 13.31 -6.16 -10.36
N ALA A 330 13.82 -5.40 -9.39
CA ALA A 330 13.69 -5.75 -7.98
C ALA A 330 12.24 -5.77 -7.49
N ALA A 331 11.40 -4.86 -7.99
CA ALA A 331 9.97 -4.87 -7.69
C ALA A 331 9.30 -6.17 -8.19
N THR A 332 9.65 -6.59 -9.40
CA THR A 332 9.13 -7.83 -10.00
C THR A 332 9.61 -9.07 -9.26
N LEU A 333 10.91 -9.15 -8.95
CA LEU A 333 11.47 -10.21 -8.11
C LEU A 333 10.86 -10.22 -6.70
N GLY A 334 10.65 -9.04 -6.13
CA GLY A 334 10.05 -8.87 -4.82
C GLY A 334 8.66 -9.51 -4.74
N PHE A 335 7.81 -9.25 -5.75
CA PHE A 335 6.51 -9.89 -5.91
C PHE A 335 6.61 -11.42 -6.03
N VAL A 336 7.49 -11.93 -6.87
CA VAL A 336 7.69 -13.37 -7.09
C VAL A 336 8.04 -14.09 -5.78
N PHE A 337 9.03 -13.59 -5.05
CA PHE A 337 9.49 -14.23 -3.81
C PHE A 337 8.55 -13.98 -2.62
N CYS A 338 7.82 -12.87 -2.59
CA CYS A 338 6.70 -12.68 -1.65
C CYS A 338 5.59 -13.71 -1.87
N THR A 339 5.30 -14.02 -3.13
CA THR A 339 4.33 -15.06 -3.48
C THR A 339 4.80 -16.44 -3.01
N PHE A 340 6.07 -16.79 -3.23
CA PHE A 340 6.63 -18.04 -2.72
C PHE A 340 6.63 -18.12 -1.19
N GLY A 341 6.94 -17.04 -0.48
CA GLY A 341 6.85 -17.00 0.99
C GLY A 341 5.42 -17.20 1.50
N THR A 342 4.44 -16.66 0.77
CA THR A 342 3.02 -16.83 1.09
C THR A 342 2.57 -18.27 0.85
N ILE A 343 2.91 -18.87 -0.30
CA ILE A 343 2.59 -20.27 -0.61
C ILE A 343 3.23 -21.23 0.39
N PHE A 344 4.50 -20.98 0.74
CA PHE A 344 5.19 -21.74 1.77
C PHE A 344 4.43 -21.69 3.10
N SER A 345 3.96 -20.50 3.49
CA SER A 345 3.16 -20.32 4.71
C SER A 345 1.82 -21.02 4.64
N MET A 346 1.11 -20.96 3.51
CA MET A 346 -0.12 -21.72 3.30
C MET A 346 0.12 -23.23 3.44
N GLY A 347 1.23 -23.74 2.90
CA GLY A 347 1.63 -25.13 3.08
C GLY A 347 1.80 -25.50 4.55
N ILE A 348 2.45 -24.63 5.34
CA ILE A 348 2.54 -24.82 6.80
C ILE A 348 1.16 -24.81 7.45
N LEU A 349 0.30 -23.82 7.13
CA LEU A 349 -1.06 -23.74 7.68
C LEU A 349 -1.88 -24.99 7.39
N LEU A 350 -1.74 -25.56 6.18
CA LEU A 350 -2.37 -26.82 5.79
C LEU A 350 -1.84 -28.00 6.62
N LEU A 351 -0.51 -28.12 6.75
CA LEU A 351 0.13 -29.20 7.52
C LEU A 351 -0.26 -29.20 8.99
N ILE A 352 -0.39 -28.02 9.60
CA ILE A 352 -0.80 -27.89 11.02
C ILE A 352 -2.32 -27.92 11.21
N HIS A 353 -3.10 -28.13 10.15
CA HIS A 353 -4.56 -28.09 10.18
C HIS A 353 -5.11 -26.80 10.81
N SER A 354 -4.51 -25.66 10.45
CA SER A 354 -4.90 -24.35 10.98
C SER A 354 -6.40 -24.11 10.70
N PRO A 355 -7.19 -23.68 11.71
CA PRO A 355 -8.60 -23.33 11.51
C PRO A 355 -8.76 -22.06 10.66
N ILE A 356 -7.70 -21.27 10.51
CA ILE A 356 -7.67 -20.07 9.68
C ILE A 356 -6.69 -20.32 8.54
N MET A 357 -7.24 -20.43 7.35
CA MET A 357 -6.48 -20.42 6.10
C MET A 357 -6.51 -19.02 5.52
N VAL A 358 -5.36 -18.54 5.05
CA VAL A 358 -5.22 -17.20 4.43
C VAL A 358 -4.95 -17.37 2.96
N LEU A 359 -5.83 -16.79 2.13
CA LEU A 359 -5.72 -16.83 0.68
C LEU A 359 -4.89 -15.65 0.17
N PRO A 360 -3.99 -15.86 -0.80
CA PRO A 360 -3.11 -14.83 -1.30
C PRO A 360 -3.90 -13.84 -2.17
N GLY A 361 -4.00 -12.58 -1.74
CA GLY A 361 -4.47 -11.50 -2.61
C GLY A 361 -3.31 -10.91 -3.40
N PHE A 362 -3.56 -10.59 -4.67
CA PHE A 362 -2.56 -9.97 -5.54
C PHE A 362 -2.03 -8.65 -4.98
N VAL A 363 -2.92 -7.81 -4.41
CA VAL A 363 -2.57 -6.48 -3.91
C VAL A 363 -1.45 -6.55 -2.86
N PRO A 364 -1.59 -7.29 -1.74
CA PRO A 364 -0.50 -7.43 -0.78
C PRO A 364 0.75 -8.07 -1.37
N LEU A 365 0.62 -9.10 -2.22
CA LEU A 365 1.80 -9.74 -2.83
C LEU A 365 2.64 -8.75 -3.63
N PHE A 366 2.00 -7.94 -4.48
CA PHE A 366 2.71 -7.02 -5.37
C PHE A 366 3.04 -5.68 -4.70
N PHE A 367 2.07 -5.03 -4.04
CA PHE A 367 2.25 -3.69 -3.45
C PHE A 367 2.90 -3.68 -2.07
N SER A 368 3.10 -4.86 -1.44
CA SER A 368 4.02 -5.01 -0.30
C SER A 368 5.36 -5.59 -0.76
N GLY A 369 5.32 -6.70 -1.51
CA GLY A 369 6.51 -7.41 -2.00
C GLY A 369 7.38 -6.57 -2.94
N GLY A 370 6.78 -5.88 -3.91
CA GLY A 370 7.51 -5.05 -4.87
C GLY A 370 8.28 -3.91 -4.19
N PRO A 371 7.64 -3.04 -3.40
CA PRO A 371 8.33 -1.93 -2.72
C PRO A 371 9.38 -2.36 -1.71
N ILE A 372 9.14 -3.45 -0.95
CA ILE A 372 10.16 -4.03 -0.07
C ILE A 372 11.29 -4.63 -0.88
N GLY A 373 11.02 -5.20 -2.07
CA GLY A 373 12.03 -5.63 -3.02
C GLY A 373 12.90 -4.47 -3.52
N VAL A 374 12.30 -3.35 -3.93
CA VAL A 374 13.04 -2.14 -4.34
C VAL A 374 13.95 -1.66 -3.20
N LEU A 375 13.42 -1.56 -1.98
CA LEU A 375 14.17 -1.18 -0.79
C LEU A 375 15.34 -2.15 -0.52
N ALA A 376 15.06 -3.45 -0.53
CA ALA A 376 16.04 -4.48 -0.23
C ALA A 376 17.15 -4.54 -1.28
N ASN A 377 16.82 -4.33 -2.55
CA ASN A 377 17.80 -4.26 -3.63
C ASN A 377 18.77 -3.10 -3.40
N ARG A 378 18.25 -1.91 -3.08
CA ARG A 378 19.10 -0.75 -2.79
C ARG A 378 20.02 -0.95 -1.58
N MET A 379 19.62 -1.80 -0.65
CA MET A 379 20.35 -2.02 0.60
C MET A 379 21.30 -3.22 0.58
N GLY A 380 21.04 -4.24 -0.24
CA GLY A 380 21.87 -5.45 -0.28
C GLY A 380 21.66 -6.32 -1.51
N GLY A 381 21.14 -5.78 -2.61
CA GLY A 381 21.03 -6.46 -3.91
C GLY A 381 19.95 -7.55 -3.98
N TYR A 382 19.94 -8.31 -5.08
CA TYR A 382 18.94 -9.33 -5.40
C TYR A 382 18.82 -10.44 -4.35
N ARG A 383 19.91 -10.79 -3.65
CA ARG A 383 19.87 -11.77 -2.55
C ARG A 383 19.03 -11.25 -1.39
N SER A 384 19.17 -9.97 -1.09
CA SER A 384 18.37 -9.29 -0.08
C SER A 384 16.91 -9.17 -0.50
N VAL A 385 16.64 -8.94 -1.80
CA VAL A 385 15.27 -8.99 -2.35
C VAL A 385 14.63 -10.33 -2.04
N ILE A 386 15.28 -11.43 -2.45
CA ILE A 386 14.77 -12.80 -2.28
C ILE A 386 14.44 -13.08 -0.82
N ILE A 387 15.39 -12.85 0.08
CA ILE A 387 15.23 -13.21 1.50
C ILE A 387 14.20 -12.30 2.17
N CYS A 388 14.27 -10.98 1.96
CA CYS A 388 13.38 -10.04 2.61
C CYS A 388 11.93 -10.23 2.15
N THR A 389 11.69 -10.42 0.86
CA THR A 389 10.31 -10.56 0.37
C THR A 389 9.74 -11.95 0.61
N PHE A 390 10.57 -13.01 0.64
CA PHE A 390 10.13 -14.32 1.11
C PHE A 390 9.70 -14.27 2.59
N LEU A 391 10.51 -13.67 3.46
CA LEU A 391 10.16 -13.48 4.88
C LEU A 391 8.93 -12.58 5.04
N LEU A 392 8.79 -11.55 4.20
CA LEU A 392 7.60 -10.71 4.18
C LEU A 392 6.34 -11.55 3.92
N GLY A 393 6.34 -12.42 2.91
CA GLY A 393 5.20 -13.31 2.63
C GLY A 393 4.83 -14.18 3.83
N ILE A 394 5.85 -14.66 4.57
CA ILE A 394 5.66 -15.40 5.83
C ILE A 394 5.00 -14.52 6.90
N ILE A 395 5.58 -13.37 7.19
CA ILE A 395 5.11 -12.45 8.24
C ILE A 395 3.68 -11.99 7.94
N GLN A 396 3.37 -11.64 6.69
CA GLN A 396 2.04 -11.23 6.28
C GLN A 396 1.01 -12.34 6.47
N THR A 397 1.35 -13.58 6.08
CA THR A 397 0.43 -14.72 6.20
C THR A 397 0.12 -15.04 7.66
N PHE A 398 1.14 -15.27 8.49
CA PHE A 398 0.94 -15.62 9.90
C PHE A 398 0.41 -14.44 10.72
N GLY A 399 0.85 -13.22 10.41
CA GLY A 399 0.31 -12.01 11.02
C GLY A 399 -1.18 -11.80 10.70
N THR A 400 -1.64 -12.19 9.51
CA THR A 400 -3.06 -12.17 9.16
C THR A 400 -3.85 -13.22 9.92
N VAL A 401 -3.30 -14.42 10.11
CA VAL A 401 -3.90 -15.46 10.99
C VAL A 401 -4.09 -14.92 12.40
N TRP A 402 -3.12 -14.19 12.94
CA TRP A 402 -3.23 -13.53 14.24
C TRP A 402 -4.25 -12.38 14.24
N ALA A 403 -4.29 -11.58 13.17
CA ALA A 403 -5.19 -10.43 13.04
C ALA A 403 -6.67 -10.82 13.02
N ILE A 404 -7.04 -11.86 12.25
CA ILE A 404 -8.44 -12.18 11.93
C ILE A 404 -9.34 -12.31 13.17
N PRO A 405 -8.98 -13.08 14.22
CA PRO A 405 -9.79 -13.17 15.44
C PRO A 405 -9.95 -11.83 16.15
N LEU A 406 -8.95 -10.94 16.04
CA LEU A 406 -8.91 -9.67 16.75
C LEU A 406 -9.72 -8.56 16.06
N THR A 407 -10.14 -8.76 14.82
CA THR A 407 -10.95 -7.76 14.11
C THR A 407 -12.43 -7.84 14.46
N GLY A 408 -12.90 -8.95 15.05
CA GLY A 408 -14.34 -9.21 15.18
C GLY A 408 -15.05 -9.58 13.88
N LEU A 409 -14.34 -9.58 12.74
CA LEU A 409 -14.88 -9.83 11.40
C LEU A 409 -14.73 -11.28 10.94
N ALA A 410 -14.18 -12.15 11.80
CA ALA A 410 -13.98 -13.56 11.47
C ALA A 410 -15.27 -14.25 10.99
N LYS A 411 -16.41 -13.96 11.64
CA LYS A 411 -17.71 -14.55 11.27
C LYS A 411 -18.25 -14.07 9.93
N GLU A 412 -17.84 -12.90 9.45
CA GLU A 412 -18.29 -12.39 8.15
C GLU A 412 -17.52 -13.00 6.98
N GLY A 413 -16.37 -13.64 7.22
CA GLY A 413 -15.65 -14.42 6.22
C GLY A 413 -15.04 -13.63 5.05
N VAL A 414 -15.03 -12.29 5.12
CA VAL A 414 -14.76 -11.44 3.94
C VAL A 414 -13.27 -11.17 3.70
N GLY A 415 -12.42 -11.19 4.74
CA GLY A 415 -10.95 -11.05 4.62
C GLY A 415 -10.37 -9.80 5.29
N TRP A 416 -9.04 -9.71 5.34
CA TRP A 416 -8.27 -8.61 5.95
C TRP A 416 -7.12 -8.22 5.02
N THR A 417 -6.59 -7.00 5.10
CA THR A 417 -5.56 -6.57 4.13
C THR A 417 -4.29 -7.44 4.21
N GLY A 418 -3.89 -7.83 5.43
CA GLY A 418 -2.69 -8.61 5.71
C GLY A 418 -1.37 -8.00 5.20
N ILE A 419 -1.37 -6.74 4.78
CA ILE A 419 -0.16 -5.98 4.53
C ILE A 419 0.58 -5.76 5.86
N PHE A 420 1.91 -5.70 5.82
CA PHE A 420 2.81 -5.79 6.99
C PHE A 420 2.32 -5.06 8.24
N ASP A 421 2.00 -3.76 8.16
CA ASP A 421 1.63 -2.98 9.37
C ASP A 421 0.29 -3.48 9.95
N TRP A 422 -0.61 -3.92 9.08
CA TRP A 422 -1.93 -4.48 9.40
C TRP A 422 -1.91 -5.96 9.79
N ALA A 423 -0.78 -6.62 9.60
CA ALA A 423 -0.49 -7.99 10.04
C ALA A 423 0.44 -8.04 11.26
N THR A 424 0.96 -6.89 11.72
CA THR A 424 1.93 -6.83 12.84
C THR A 424 1.53 -5.79 13.88
N LEU A 425 1.64 -4.50 13.54
CA LEU A 425 1.36 -3.39 14.46
C LEU A 425 -0.11 -3.34 14.86
N TRP A 426 -1.03 -3.37 13.90
CA TRP A 426 -2.46 -3.22 14.19
C TRP A 426 -3.03 -4.38 15.01
N PRO A 427 -2.68 -5.65 14.76
CA PRO A 427 -3.02 -6.75 15.67
C PRO A 427 -2.48 -6.54 17.09
N ALA A 428 -1.25 -6.03 17.24
CA ALA A 428 -0.71 -5.69 18.57
C ALA A 428 -1.52 -4.57 19.26
N ILE A 429 -1.95 -3.55 18.51
CA ILE A 429 -2.85 -2.51 19.02
C ILE A 429 -4.20 -3.12 19.40
N CYS A 430 -4.75 -4.07 18.63
CA CYS A 430 -5.99 -4.75 18.98
C CYS A 430 -5.87 -5.55 20.28
N GLU A 431 -4.75 -6.22 20.54
CA GLU A 431 -4.52 -6.88 21.83
C GLU A 431 -4.51 -5.87 23.00
N LEU A 432 -3.93 -4.69 22.79
CA LEU A 432 -3.98 -3.61 23.78
C LEU A 432 -5.42 -3.10 23.99
N LEU A 433 -6.17 -2.89 22.91
CA LEU A 433 -7.58 -2.48 22.98
C LEU A 433 -8.42 -3.53 23.71
N LYS A 434 -8.20 -4.81 23.42
CA LYS A 434 -8.83 -5.94 24.11
C LYS A 434 -8.51 -5.95 25.59
N PHE A 435 -7.24 -5.75 25.97
CA PHE A 435 -6.82 -5.68 27.37
C PHE A 435 -7.48 -4.49 28.11
N ILE A 436 -7.53 -3.32 27.48
CA ILE A 436 -8.23 -2.15 28.02
C ILE A 436 -9.71 -2.48 28.18
N ALA A 437 -10.34 -3.04 27.15
CA ALA A 437 -11.75 -3.39 27.17
C ALA A 437 -12.09 -4.40 28.26
N SER A 438 -11.27 -5.44 28.45
CA SER A 438 -11.48 -6.42 29.51
C SER A 438 -11.28 -5.84 30.91
N THR A 439 -10.33 -4.91 31.07
CA THR A 439 -10.01 -4.29 32.36
C THR A 439 -11.12 -3.34 32.82
N PHE A 440 -11.73 -2.62 31.88
CA PHE A 440 -12.77 -1.63 32.16
C PHE A 440 -14.19 -2.12 31.85
N HIS A 441 -14.38 -3.41 31.55
CA HIS A 441 -15.67 -4.00 31.17
C HIS A 441 -16.37 -3.24 30.03
N LEU A 442 -15.62 -2.98 28.96
CA LEU A 442 -16.09 -2.25 27.77
C LEU A 442 -16.39 -3.20 26.61
N GLY A 443 -17.18 -2.71 25.66
CA GLY A 443 -17.50 -3.41 24.42
C GLY A 443 -18.03 -4.84 24.66
N PRO A 444 -17.39 -5.87 24.07
CA PRO A 444 -17.86 -7.26 24.17
C PRO A 444 -17.71 -7.85 25.59
N TYR A 445 -17.07 -7.13 26.51
CA TYR A 445 -16.86 -7.54 27.91
C TYR A 445 -17.76 -6.80 28.91
N SER A 446 -18.76 -6.05 28.45
CA SER A 446 -19.65 -5.22 29.28
C SER A 446 -20.75 -5.97 30.05
N ILE A 447 -20.56 -7.27 30.30
CA ILE A 447 -21.51 -8.14 31.03
C ILE A 447 -21.10 -8.29 32.48
#